data_AF-A0A1H0C559-F1
#
_entry.id   AF-A0A1H0C559-F1
#
_cell.length_a   1.000
_cell.length_b   1.000
_cell.length_c   1.000
_cell.angle_alpha   90.00
_cell.angle_beta   90.00
_cell.angle_gamma   90.00
#
_symmetry.space_group_name_H-M   'P 1'
#
loop_
_entity.id
_entity.type
_entity.pdbx_description
1 polymer ?
#
loop_
_entity_poly.entity_id
_entity_poly.type
_entity_poly.pdbx_seq_one_letter_code
_entity_poly.pdbx_strand_id
1 'polypeptide(L)'
;MGINCSCGVSSKTVVIINLKTTDCRRNGPLTITVDACANRLALSTVSATFVDQSGRTPNRRFSFSSTSIQVVSCTKENTSCIVRLAGMGLVSGETTPRQFIIAFRNNPDPAIDQLIRFSITDFVDLTRIANLHPDLTFIGCL
;
A
#
# COMPACT_ATOMS: atom_id res chain seq x y z
N MET A 1 5.09 2.16 -26.90
CA MET A 1 5.28 0.76 -26.49
C MET A 1 4.45 0.55 -25.22
N GLY A 2 3.28 -0.08 -25.34
CA GLY A 2 2.36 -0.24 -24.21
C GLY A 2 2.98 -1.08 -23.11
N ILE A 3 2.81 -0.67 -21.86
CA ILE A 3 3.18 -1.48 -20.70
C ILE A 3 2.25 -2.70 -20.72
N ASN A 4 2.75 -3.84 -21.20
CA ASN A 4 1.99 -5.08 -21.18
C ASN A 4 2.01 -5.63 -19.75
N CYS A 5 0.99 -5.29 -18.98
CA CYS A 5 0.81 -5.74 -17.62
C CYS A 5 -0.50 -6.51 -17.49
N SER A 6 -0.40 -7.78 -17.12
CA SER A 6 -1.54 -8.68 -16.90
C SER A 6 -2.26 -8.42 -15.59
N CYS A 7 -1.59 -7.82 -14.61
CA CYS A 7 -2.13 -7.47 -13.32
C CYS A 7 -1.24 -6.42 -12.65
N GLY A 8 -1.81 -5.35 -12.12
CA GLY A 8 -1.03 -4.31 -11.45
C GLY A 8 -1.85 -3.19 -10.86
N VAL A 9 -1.15 -2.28 -10.22
CA VAL A 9 -1.69 -1.02 -9.73
C VAL A 9 -0.63 0.06 -9.87
N SER A 10 -1.05 1.21 -10.37
CA SER A 10 -0.24 2.42 -10.40
C SER A 10 -1.02 3.51 -9.68
N SER A 11 -0.44 4.09 -8.63
CA SER A 11 -1.08 5.13 -7.84
C SER A 11 -0.09 5.98 -7.10
N LYS A 12 -0.47 7.24 -6.89
CA LYS A 12 0.09 8.11 -5.87
C LYS A 12 -1.08 8.73 -5.12
N THR A 13 -1.31 8.29 -3.90
CA THR A 13 -2.46 8.75 -3.12
C THR A 13 -2.06 9.09 -1.69
N VAL A 14 -2.82 10.01 -1.09
CA VAL A 14 -2.68 10.41 0.30
C VAL A 14 -3.99 10.09 1.00
N VAL A 15 -3.92 9.33 2.08
CA VAL A 15 -5.08 8.89 2.83
C VAL A 15 -4.86 9.03 4.34
N ILE A 16 -5.87 9.49 5.06
CA ILE A 16 -5.83 9.52 6.52
C ILE A 16 -6.16 8.12 7.05
N ILE A 17 -5.24 7.54 7.81
CA ILE A 17 -5.37 6.15 8.27
C ILE A 17 -5.06 5.98 9.74
N ASN A 18 -5.58 4.87 10.28
CA ASN A 18 -5.27 4.41 11.62
C ASN A 18 -4.32 3.21 11.54
N LEU A 19 -3.08 3.43 11.98
CA LEU A 19 -2.06 2.40 12.07
C LEU A 19 -1.94 1.89 13.51
N LYS A 20 -1.73 0.59 13.67
CA LYS A 20 -1.25 -0.02 14.89
C LYS A 20 0.27 -0.16 14.76
N THR A 21 0.98 0.50 15.65
CA THR A 21 2.41 0.32 15.86
C THR A 21 2.62 -0.63 17.03
N THR A 22 3.86 -1.03 17.30
CA THR A 22 4.21 -1.94 18.42
C THR A 22 3.76 -1.43 19.79
N ASP A 23 3.68 -0.11 19.97
CA ASP A 23 3.34 0.56 21.22
C ASP A 23 1.87 1.00 21.32
N CYS A 24 1.26 1.48 20.24
CA CYS A 24 -0.09 2.04 20.29
C CYS A 24 -0.77 2.17 18.92
N ARG A 25 -2.02 2.67 18.91
CA ARG A 25 -2.68 3.11 17.68
C ARG A 25 -2.38 4.58 17.41
N ARG A 26 -2.00 4.88 16.18
CA ARG A 26 -1.65 6.22 15.70
C ARG A 26 -2.50 6.55 14.47
N ASN A 27 -2.87 7.82 14.36
CA ASN A 27 -3.69 8.35 13.26
C ASN A 27 -2.92 9.46 12.56
N GLY A 28 -2.98 9.49 11.24
CA GLY A 28 -2.37 10.54 10.45
C GLY A 28 -2.40 10.23 8.95
N PRO A 29 -1.92 11.16 8.13
CA PRO A 29 -1.77 10.95 6.70
C PRO A 29 -0.70 9.88 6.41
N LEU A 30 -1.09 8.92 5.58
CA LEU A 30 -0.20 8.04 4.84
C LEU A 30 -0.20 8.48 3.37
N THR A 31 0.97 8.88 2.87
CA THR A 31 1.21 8.97 1.43
C THR A 31 1.70 7.63 0.96
N ILE A 32 1.05 7.03 -0.04
CA ILE A 32 1.48 5.77 -0.65
C ILE A 32 1.64 5.97 -2.15
N THR A 33 2.81 5.60 -2.66
CA THR A 33 3.11 5.60 -4.10
C THR A 33 3.44 4.18 -4.51
N VAL A 34 2.73 3.67 -5.51
CA VAL A 34 2.89 2.31 -6.02
C VAL A 34 2.95 2.38 -7.54
N ASP A 35 3.93 1.69 -8.11
CA ASP A 35 3.96 1.34 -9.51
C ASP A 35 4.32 -0.15 -9.57
N ALA A 36 3.32 -0.99 -9.74
CA ALA A 36 3.50 -2.43 -9.62
C ALA A 36 2.83 -3.19 -10.75
N CYS A 37 3.58 -4.15 -11.28
CA CYS A 37 3.14 -4.99 -12.37
C CYS A 37 3.60 -6.44 -12.21
N ALA A 38 2.67 -7.38 -12.31
CA ALA A 38 2.94 -8.83 -12.21
C ALA A 38 3.95 -9.34 -13.24
N ASN A 39 3.99 -8.75 -14.44
CA ASN A 39 4.96 -9.13 -15.47
C ASN A 39 6.34 -8.49 -15.29
N ARG A 40 6.49 -7.54 -14.34
CA ARG A 40 7.70 -6.74 -14.15
C ARG A 40 7.97 -6.50 -12.66
N LEU A 41 7.97 -7.57 -11.87
CA LEU A 41 8.19 -7.49 -10.42
C LEU A 41 9.50 -6.78 -10.06
N ALA A 42 10.59 -7.02 -10.81
CA ALA A 42 11.89 -6.40 -10.58
C ALA A 42 11.91 -4.87 -10.83
N LEU A 43 10.98 -4.35 -11.63
CA LEU A 43 10.83 -2.90 -11.87
C LEU A 43 9.72 -2.29 -11.03
N SER A 44 8.95 -3.12 -10.32
CA SER A 44 7.85 -2.66 -9.50
C SER A 44 8.37 -1.99 -8.24
N THR A 45 7.72 -0.91 -7.82
CA THR A 45 8.12 -0.13 -6.65
C THR A 45 6.91 0.21 -5.79
N VAL A 46 7.16 0.28 -4.48
CA VAL A 46 6.23 0.75 -3.47
C VAL A 46 7.01 1.67 -2.54
N SER A 47 6.48 2.84 -2.27
CA SER A 47 6.96 3.69 -1.19
C SER A 47 5.79 4.24 -0.38
N ALA A 48 6.05 4.47 0.91
CA ALA A 48 5.04 5.00 1.81
C ALA A 48 5.68 5.95 2.83
N THR A 49 5.00 7.05 3.15
CA THR A 49 5.41 7.96 4.21
C THR A 49 4.24 8.26 5.13
N PHE A 50 4.48 8.20 6.43
CA PHE A 50 3.47 8.44 7.45
C PHE A 50 3.92 9.52 8.42
N VAL A 51 2.99 10.40 8.78
CA VAL A 51 3.20 11.44 9.79
C VAL A 51 2.12 11.31 10.84
N ASP A 52 2.49 11.00 12.07
CA ASP A 52 1.56 10.92 13.19
C ASP A 52 0.99 12.32 13.52
N GLN A 53 -0.34 12.38 13.58
CA GLN A 53 -1.12 13.55 13.96
C GLN A 53 -2.06 13.25 15.14
N SER A 54 -1.85 12.12 15.84
CA SER A 54 -2.67 11.72 16.99
C SER A 54 -2.46 12.55 18.26
N GLY A 55 -1.48 13.46 18.26
CA GLY A 55 -1.09 14.25 19.43
C GLY A 55 -0.38 13.44 20.52
N ARG A 56 0.03 12.19 20.22
CA ARG A 56 0.70 11.29 21.17
C ARG A 56 2.21 11.50 21.15
N THR A 57 2.81 11.59 22.34
CA THR A 57 4.26 11.66 22.50
C THR A 57 4.89 10.26 22.68
N PRO A 58 6.06 10.00 22.08
CA PRO A 58 6.73 10.82 21.06
C PRO A 58 5.97 10.76 19.72
N ASN A 59 5.98 11.86 18.96
CA ASN A 59 5.45 11.87 17.59
C ASN A 59 6.23 10.88 16.73
N ARG A 60 5.54 10.01 16.00
CA ARG A 60 6.20 9.07 15.08
C ARG A 60 6.01 9.48 13.63
N ARG A 61 7.08 9.38 12.87
CA ARG A 61 7.05 9.48 11.41
C ARG A 61 7.91 8.36 10.87
N PHE A 62 7.54 7.84 9.71
CA PHE A 62 8.37 6.86 9.03
C PHE A 62 8.27 7.05 7.53
N SER A 63 9.32 6.64 6.85
CA SER A 63 9.35 6.46 5.41
C SER A 63 9.71 5.01 5.14
N PHE A 64 9.06 4.40 4.17
CA PHE A 64 9.23 3.02 3.77
C PHE A 64 9.45 2.98 2.26
N SER A 65 10.35 2.11 1.80
CA SER A 65 10.53 1.80 0.38
C SER A 65 10.71 0.31 0.20
N SER A 66 10.03 -0.26 -0.79
CA SER A 66 10.28 -1.63 -1.23
C SER A 66 11.71 -1.75 -1.75
N THR A 67 12.38 -2.83 -1.38
CA THR A 67 13.66 -3.26 -1.94
C THR A 67 13.48 -4.38 -2.95
N SER A 68 12.41 -5.17 -2.80
CA SER A 68 12.00 -6.17 -3.79
C SER A 68 10.50 -6.41 -3.71
N ILE A 69 9.85 -6.50 -4.87
CA ILE A 69 8.49 -6.98 -4.99
C ILE A 69 8.57 -8.44 -5.42
N GLN A 70 7.93 -9.32 -4.65
CA GLN A 70 7.94 -10.76 -4.89
C GLN A 70 6.63 -11.25 -5.47
N VAL A 71 5.53 -10.57 -5.15
CA VAL A 71 4.19 -10.94 -5.58
C VAL A 71 3.43 -9.68 -5.98
N VAL A 72 2.81 -9.73 -7.16
CA VAL A 72 1.71 -8.86 -7.55
C VAL A 72 0.64 -9.78 -8.13
N SER A 73 -0.54 -9.79 -7.52
CA SER A 73 -1.63 -10.69 -7.90
C SER A 73 -2.97 -9.98 -7.87
N CYS A 74 -3.83 -10.29 -8.82
CA CYS A 74 -5.17 -9.74 -8.94
C CYS A 74 -6.18 -10.83 -8.62
N THR A 75 -7.22 -10.50 -7.88
CA THR A 75 -8.32 -11.40 -7.56
C THR A 75 -9.63 -10.68 -7.81
N LYS A 76 -10.46 -11.21 -8.70
CA LYS A 76 -11.79 -10.67 -8.97
C LYS A 76 -12.73 -11.09 -7.84
N GLU A 77 -13.43 -10.13 -7.26
CA GLU A 77 -14.49 -10.32 -6.25
C GLU A 77 -15.77 -9.67 -6.79
N ASN A 78 -16.61 -10.46 -7.48
CA ASN A 78 -17.81 -9.96 -8.16
C ASN A 78 -17.47 -8.82 -9.14
N THR A 79 -17.90 -7.60 -8.82
CA THR A 79 -17.67 -6.38 -9.58
C THR A 79 -16.42 -5.63 -9.14
N SER A 80 -15.79 -6.03 -8.03
CA SER A 80 -14.56 -5.46 -7.49
C SER A 80 -13.33 -6.28 -7.89
N CYS A 81 -12.15 -5.68 -7.80
CA CYS A 81 -10.88 -6.37 -8.00
C CYS A 81 -9.92 -6.06 -6.85
N ILE A 82 -9.31 -7.08 -6.25
CA ILE A 82 -8.27 -6.91 -5.26
C ILE A 82 -6.91 -7.11 -5.91
N VAL A 83 -6.05 -6.09 -5.81
CA VAL A 83 -4.63 -6.19 -6.16
C VAL A 83 -3.83 -6.33 -4.88
N ARG A 84 -3.14 -7.45 -4.74
CA ARG A 84 -2.24 -7.72 -3.61
C ARG A 84 -0.80 -7.61 -4.05
N LEU A 85 0.01 -6.98 -3.21
CA LEU A 85 1.45 -6.84 -3.36
C LEU A 85 2.13 -7.37 -2.11
N ALA A 86 3.21 -8.12 -2.29
CA ALA A 86 4.06 -8.55 -1.19
C ALA A 86 5.52 -8.57 -1.61
N GLY A 87 6.40 -8.41 -0.62
CA GLY A 87 7.83 -8.45 -0.84
C GLY A 87 8.60 -7.96 0.38
N MET A 88 9.80 -7.43 0.13
CA MET A 88 10.67 -6.86 1.16
C MET A 88 10.81 -5.36 0.96
N GLY A 89 10.95 -4.62 2.07
CA GLY A 89 11.28 -3.21 2.02
C GLY A 89 11.93 -2.70 3.30
N LEU A 90 12.51 -1.52 3.22
CA LEU A 90 13.24 -0.89 4.31
C LEU A 90 12.43 0.27 4.87
N VAL A 91 12.35 0.34 6.19
CA VAL A 91 11.98 1.57 6.90
C VAL A 91 13.23 2.44 7.01
N SER A 92 13.09 3.73 6.74
CA SER A 92 14.20 4.68 6.83
C SER A 92 14.83 4.65 8.23
N GLY A 93 16.15 4.50 8.27
CA GLY A 93 16.93 4.33 9.50
C GLY A 93 17.16 2.87 9.92
N GLU A 94 16.50 1.90 9.28
CA GLU A 94 16.79 0.48 9.48
C GLU A 94 17.77 -0.05 8.42
N THR A 95 18.53 -1.09 8.78
CA THR A 95 19.45 -1.80 7.88
C THR A 95 18.89 -3.14 7.39
N THR A 96 17.87 -3.66 8.07
CA THR A 96 17.29 -4.97 7.77
C THR A 96 15.94 -4.81 7.09
N PRO A 97 15.76 -5.30 5.85
CA PRO A 97 14.46 -5.26 5.18
C PRO A 97 13.42 -6.09 5.92
N ARG A 98 12.19 -5.59 5.95
CA ARG A 98 11.01 -6.24 6.51
C ARG A 98 10.11 -6.74 5.41
N GLN A 99 9.41 -7.84 5.67
CA GLN A 99 8.32 -8.29 4.82
C GLN A 99 7.16 -7.28 4.89
N PHE A 100 6.55 -6.98 3.75
CA PHE A 100 5.37 -6.15 3.70
C PHE A 100 4.27 -6.81 2.86
N ILE A 101 3.02 -6.46 3.17
CA ILE A 101 1.83 -6.85 2.40
C ILE A 101 0.94 -5.62 2.26
N ILE A 102 0.57 -5.34 1.02
CA ILE A 102 -0.37 -4.25 0.68
C ILE A 102 -1.45 -4.83 -0.20
N ALA A 103 -2.70 -4.43 0.04
CA ALA A 103 -3.81 -4.81 -0.83
C ALA A 103 -4.73 -3.62 -1.08
N PHE A 104 -4.97 -3.39 -2.36
CA PHE A 104 -5.92 -2.41 -2.85
C PHE A 104 -7.15 -3.15 -3.37
N ARG A 105 -8.32 -2.55 -3.19
CA ARG A 105 -9.57 -3.01 -3.79
C ARG A 105 -10.09 -1.91 -4.70
N ASN A 106 -10.23 -2.23 -5.98
CA ASN A 106 -11.02 -1.47 -6.92
C ASN A 106 -12.48 -1.69 -6.58
N ASN A 107 -13.21 -0.62 -6.30
CA ASN A 107 -14.66 -0.68 -6.19
C ASN A 107 -15.26 0.15 -7.32
N PRO A 108 -16.10 -0.44 -8.18
CA PRO A 108 -16.73 0.31 -9.26
C PRO A 108 -17.68 1.37 -8.71
N ASP A 109 -17.76 2.49 -9.41
CA ASP A 109 -18.66 3.62 -9.15
C ASP A 109 -20.10 3.13 -8.84
N PRO A 110 -20.77 3.65 -7.80
CA PRO A 110 -20.44 4.80 -6.95
C PRO A 110 -19.54 4.52 -5.74
N ALA A 111 -18.97 3.31 -5.65
CA ALA A 111 -18.14 2.95 -4.51
C ALA A 111 -16.71 3.49 -4.65
N ILE A 112 -16.09 3.79 -3.51
CA ILE A 112 -14.74 4.38 -3.45
C ILE A 112 -13.72 3.24 -3.35
N ASP A 113 -12.61 3.35 -4.08
CA ASP A 113 -11.48 2.43 -3.97
C ASP A 113 -10.93 2.36 -2.54
N GLN A 114 -10.32 1.25 -2.19
CA GLN A 114 -9.96 0.98 -0.81
C GLN A 114 -8.53 0.45 -0.66
N LEU A 115 -7.83 0.95 0.36
CA LEU A 115 -6.68 0.28 0.96
C LEU A 115 -7.22 -0.66 2.03
N ILE A 116 -7.26 -1.96 1.72
CA ILE A 116 -7.81 -2.97 2.62
C ILE A 116 -6.73 -3.63 3.49
N ARG A 117 -5.46 -3.58 3.05
CA ARG A 117 -4.31 -4.06 3.82
C ARG A 117 -3.12 -3.14 3.58
N PHE A 118 -2.47 -2.74 4.67
CA PHE A 118 -1.14 -2.18 4.66
C PHE A 118 -0.44 -2.69 5.91
N SER A 119 0.60 -3.50 5.73
CA SER A 119 1.27 -4.20 6.82
C SER A 119 2.76 -4.26 6.51
N ILE A 120 3.57 -3.83 7.46
CA ILE A 120 5.02 -4.00 7.48
C ILE A 120 5.30 -4.82 8.73
N THR A 121 5.83 -6.03 8.54
CA THR A 121 5.98 -7.05 9.58
C THR A 121 6.82 -6.51 10.74
N ASP A 122 6.33 -6.73 11.95
CA ASP A 122 6.90 -6.25 13.22
C ASP A 122 7.10 -4.73 13.29
N PHE A 123 6.39 -3.96 12.47
CA PHE A 123 6.52 -2.50 12.42
C PHE A 123 5.18 -1.78 12.50
N VAL A 124 4.31 -1.92 11.48
CA VAL A 124 2.98 -1.29 11.45
C VAL A 124 1.94 -2.17 10.75
N ASP A 125 0.70 -2.06 11.22
CA ASP A 125 -0.46 -2.66 10.59
C ASP A 125 -1.61 -1.67 10.45
N LEU A 126 -2.26 -1.67 9.30
CA LEU A 126 -3.53 -1.00 9.09
C LEU A 126 -4.61 -1.62 9.97
N THR A 127 -5.29 -0.79 10.75
CA THR A 127 -6.34 -1.27 11.67
C THR A 127 -7.75 -1.18 11.10
N ARG A 128 -7.95 -0.36 10.07
CA ARG A 128 -9.24 -0.15 9.41
C ARG A 128 -9.02 0.08 7.93
N ILE A 129 -9.93 -0.43 7.11
CA ILE A 129 -9.98 -0.13 5.68
C ILE A 129 -10.03 1.38 5.49
N ALA A 130 -9.22 1.88 4.56
CA ALA A 130 -9.18 3.30 4.24
C ALA A 130 -9.72 3.51 2.82
N ASN A 131 -10.59 4.50 2.66
CA ASN A 131 -11.10 4.90 1.35
C ASN A 131 -10.05 5.77 0.66
N LEU A 132 -9.76 5.46 -0.59
CA LEU A 132 -8.78 6.15 -1.41
C LEU A 132 -9.50 7.06 -2.40
N HIS A 133 -9.08 8.32 -2.46
CA HIS A 133 -9.53 9.23 -3.51
C HIS A 133 -8.89 8.85 -4.87
N PRO A 134 -9.52 9.20 -6.01
CA PRO A 134 -9.54 8.40 -7.25
C PRO A 134 -8.24 8.32 -8.07
N ASP A 135 -7.08 8.51 -7.47
CA ASP A 135 -5.77 8.46 -8.15
C ASP A 135 -5.21 7.02 -8.27
N LEU A 136 -6.08 6.01 -8.43
CA LEU A 136 -5.69 4.61 -8.61
C LEU A 136 -6.01 4.12 -10.01
N THR A 137 -4.95 3.71 -10.71
CA THR A 137 -5.07 3.00 -11.97
C THR A 137 -4.85 1.52 -11.71
N PHE A 138 -5.92 0.74 -11.79
CA PHE A 138 -5.86 -0.73 -11.73
C PHE A 138 -5.61 -1.30 -13.12
N ILE A 139 -4.70 -2.27 -13.21
CA ILE A 139 -4.32 -2.91 -14.48
C ILE A 139 -4.67 -4.39 -14.42
N GLY A 140 -5.31 -4.93 -15.46
CA GLY A 140 -5.71 -6.35 -15.51
C GLY A 140 -6.94 -6.72 -14.65
N CYS A 141 -7.69 -5.71 -14.21
CA CYS A 141 -8.87 -5.82 -13.35
C CYS A 141 -10.20 -5.51 -14.09
N LEU A 142 -10.23 -5.60 -15.43
CA LEU A 142 -11.41 -5.36 -16.27
C LEU A 142 -12.02 -6.71 -16.71
#